data_AF-A0A4R3VZ58-F1
#
_entry.id   AF-A0A4R3VZ58-F1
#
_cell.length_a   1.000
_cell.length_b   1.000
_cell.length_c   1.000
_cell.angle_alpha   90.00
_cell.angle_beta   90.00
_cell.angle_gamma   90.00
#
_symmetry.space_group_name_H-M   'P 1'
#
loop_
_entity.id
_entity.type
_entity.pdbx_description
1 polymer ?
#
loop_
_entity_poly.entity_id
_entity_poly.type
_entity_poly.pdbx_seq_one_letter_code
_entity_poly.pdbx_strand_id
1 'polypeptide(L)'
;MIKVRFKPLKSGMFSTYLDIYYKTSDNKSKRSYEFLGIHVHKDYSSSRVRIMDKDSENMKLVQAIRNKRETDLNFAKHGYEKPNRPSLELLDYLEECLTKKFNYKLECLIIHLHKYLGKKSFLISEVKEDFLNAFQNYLMLVVSQNTTHAYML
;
A
#
# COMPACT_ATOMS: atom_id res chain seq x y z
N MET A 1 8.89 3.45 20.22
CA MET A 1 8.98 4.90 19.98
C MET A 1 9.81 5.10 18.74
N ILE A 2 9.41 5.99 17.83
CA ILE A 2 10.16 6.29 16.61
C ILE A 2 10.55 7.75 16.64
N LYS A 3 11.84 8.05 16.42
CA LYS A 3 12.37 9.41 16.30
C LYS A 3 12.98 9.61 14.92
N VAL A 4 12.76 10.78 14.32
CA VAL A 4 13.47 11.21 13.11
C VAL A 4 14.81 11.78 13.53
N ARG A 5 15.87 11.42 12.83
CA ARG A 5 17.24 11.86 13.07
C ARG A 5 17.92 12.22 11.76
N PHE A 6 18.92 13.07 11.86
CA PHE A 6 19.65 13.62 10.72
C PHE A 6 21.14 13.29 10.87
N LYS A 7 21.71 12.61 9.88
CA LYS A 7 23.14 12.26 9.84
C LYS A 7 23.83 13.16 8.81
N PRO A 8 24.86 13.94 9.19
CA PRO A 8 25.58 14.78 8.24
C PRO A 8 26.27 13.92 7.17
N LEU A 9 26.24 14.39 5.93
CA LEU A 9 26.93 13.80 4.80
C LEU A 9 28.10 14.66 4.35
N LYS A 10 29.04 14.04 3.63
CA LYS A 10 30.19 14.74 3.03
C LYS A 10 29.79 15.83 2.04
N SER A 11 28.57 15.75 1.47
CA SER A 11 28.01 16.76 0.56
C SER A 11 27.54 18.05 1.25
N GLY A 12 27.56 18.12 2.58
CA GLY A 12 26.98 19.24 3.35
C GLY A 12 25.48 19.15 3.57
N MET A 13 24.82 18.11 3.02
CA MET A 13 23.44 17.76 3.32
C MET A 13 23.35 16.78 4.50
N PHE A 14 22.14 16.51 4.96
CA PHE A 14 21.84 15.55 6.01
C PHE A 14 21.00 14.41 5.45
N SER A 15 21.41 13.17 5.71
CA SER A 15 20.61 11.98 5.45
C SER A 15 19.65 11.72 6.60
N THR A 16 18.38 11.52 6.27
CA THR A 16 17.32 11.32 7.25
C THR A 16 17.13 9.84 7.56
N TYR A 17 17.00 9.50 8.84
CA TYR A 17 16.77 8.13 9.28
C TYR A 17 15.80 8.06 10.46
N LEU A 18 15.13 6.92 10.60
CA LEU A 18 14.29 6.62 11.75
C LEU A 18 15.10 5.85 12.78
N ASP A 19 14.96 6.29 14.03
CA ASP A 19 15.54 5.72 15.23
C ASP A 19 14.41 5.04 16.03
N ILE A 20 14.34 3.72 15.90
CA ILE A 20 13.18 2.91 16.28
C ILE A 20 13.51 2.12 17.54
N TYR A 21 12.73 2.35 18.59
CA TYR A 21 12.81 1.64 19.87
C TYR A 21 11.61 0.71 20.05
N TYR A 22 11.87 -0.57 20.29
CA TYR A 22 10.85 -1.59 20.52
C TYR A 22 11.25 -2.53 21.65
N LYS A 23 10.25 -3.08 22.35
CA LYS A 23 10.45 -4.10 23.38
C LYS A 23 10.35 -5.48 22.74
N THR A 24 11.23 -6.40 23.11
CA THR A 24 11.11 -7.81 22.73
C THR A 24 10.28 -8.59 23.74
N SER A 25 9.89 -9.81 23.36
CA SER A 25 9.25 -10.81 24.24
C SER A 25 9.94 -10.95 25.60
N ASP A 26 11.27 -10.87 25.60
CA ASP A 26 12.11 -10.99 26.80
C ASP A 26 12.16 -9.69 27.64
N ASN A 27 11.25 -8.74 27.38
CA ASN A 27 11.15 -7.42 27.99
C ASN A 27 12.42 -6.54 27.86
N LYS A 28 13.33 -6.88 26.93
CA LYS A 28 14.53 -6.10 26.60
C LYS A 28 14.21 -5.01 25.58
N SER A 29 14.78 -3.82 25.78
CA SER A 29 14.69 -2.72 24.81
C SER A 29 15.68 -2.95 23.67
N LYS A 30 15.19 -3.10 22.44
CA LYS A 30 16.00 -3.14 21.22
C LYS A 30 15.83 -1.84 20.43
N ARG A 31 16.89 -1.50 19.70
CA ARG A 31 16.98 -0.30 18.88
C ARG A 31 17.35 -0.71 17.46
N SER A 32 16.62 -0.23 16.47
CA SER A 32 16.95 -0.38 15.05
C SER A 32 16.97 0.98 14.36
N TYR A 33 17.70 1.03 13.24
CA TYR A 33 17.82 2.23 12.42
C TYR A 33 17.33 1.94 11.00
N GLU A 34 16.52 2.83 10.45
CA GLU A 34 16.00 2.75 9.09
C GLU A 34 16.39 4.03 8.32
N PHE A 35 17.34 3.93 7.39
CA PHE A 35 17.75 5.07 6.56
C PHE A 35 16.72 5.28 5.44
N LEU A 36 16.21 6.50 5.31
CA LEU A 36 15.10 6.80 4.40
C LEU A 36 15.54 7.15 2.97
N GLY A 37 16.85 7.38 2.74
CA GLY A 37 17.37 7.89 1.47
C GLY A 37 16.95 9.35 1.15
N ILE A 38 16.24 10.00 2.07
CA ILE A 38 15.79 11.39 1.94
C ILE A 38 16.85 12.32 2.51
N HIS A 39 17.23 13.32 1.72
CA HIS A 39 18.25 14.29 2.09
C HIS A 39 17.64 15.67 2.33
N VAL A 40 18.12 16.36 3.35
CA VAL A 40 17.70 17.72 3.71
C VAL A 40 18.91 18.61 3.94
N HIS A 41 18.73 19.92 3.93
CA HIS A 41 19.83 20.88 4.01
C HIS A 41 20.23 21.26 5.44
N LYS A 42 19.38 21.00 6.43
CA LYS A 42 19.66 21.30 7.83
C LYS A 42 19.23 20.15 8.74
N ASP A 43 19.81 20.13 9.93
CA ASP A 43 19.30 19.32 11.02
C ASP A 43 18.05 19.97 11.64
N TYR A 44 16.90 19.32 11.45
CA TYR A 44 15.60 19.76 11.99
C TYR A 44 15.23 19.03 13.29
N SER A 45 16.19 18.44 14.00
CA SER A 45 15.94 17.76 15.28
C SER A 45 15.42 18.70 16.37
N SER A 46 15.71 20.00 16.26
CA SER A 46 15.22 21.01 17.21
C SER A 46 14.01 21.74 16.64
N SER A 47 12.96 21.85 17.46
CA SER A 47 11.74 22.63 17.14
C SER A 47 11.98 24.12 16.90
N ARG A 48 13.15 24.64 17.27
CA ARG A 48 13.56 26.03 17.02
C ARG A 48 14.02 26.28 15.59
N VAL A 49 14.34 25.23 14.83
CA VAL A 49 14.82 25.35 13.45
C VAL A 49 13.61 25.36 12.52
N ARG A 50 13.36 26.49 11.88
CA ARG A 50 12.31 26.60 10.85
C ARG A 50 12.68 25.73 9.64
N ILE A 51 11.74 24.90 9.20
CA ILE A 51 11.87 24.11 7.97
C ILE A 51 12.00 25.07 6.78
N MET A 52 13.05 24.89 5.98
CA MET A 52 13.24 25.65 4.76
C MET A 52 12.26 25.18 3.69
N ASP A 53 11.80 26.09 2.82
CA ASP A 53 10.82 25.76 1.78
C ASP A 53 11.30 24.61 0.87
N LYS A 54 12.59 24.61 0.52
CA LYS A 54 13.25 23.55 -0.26
C LYS A 54 13.30 22.17 0.41
N ASP A 55 13.13 22.10 1.73
CA ASP A 55 13.08 20.85 2.48
C ASP A 55 11.65 20.48 2.90
N SER A 56 10.65 21.33 2.61
CA SER A 56 9.27 21.17 3.07
C SER A 56 8.64 19.87 2.58
N GLU A 57 8.78 19.56 1.28
CA GLU A 57 8.24 18.32 0.70
C GLU A 57 8.95 17.08 1.24
N ASN A 58 10.27 17.12 1.33
CA ASN A 58 11.07 16.04 1.92
C ASN A 58 10.70 15.80 3.39
N MET A 59 10.48 16.86 4.17
CA MET A 59 10.06 16.75 5.57
C MET A 59 8.64 16.22 5.72
N LYS A 60 7.71 16.60 4.82
CA LYS A 60 6.37 15.99 4.76
C LYS A 60 6.45 14.49 4.49
N LEU A 61 7.29 14.08 3.53
CA LEU A 61 7.50 12.66 3.21
C LEU A 61 8.10 11.90 4.39
N VAL A 62 9.12 12.45 5.05
CA VAL A 62 9.73 11.87 6.26
C VAL A 62 8.68 11.68 7.37
N GLN A 63 7.85 12.70 7.61
CA GLN A 63 6.81 12.62 8.63
C GLN A 63 5.71 11.61 8.28
N ALA A 64 5.35 11.48 6.99
CA ALA A 64 4.41 10.46 6.52
C ALA A 64 4.96 9.05 6.73
N ILE A 65 6.23 8.80 6.40
CA ILE A 65 6.89 7.50 6.62
C ILE A 65 6.96 7.20 8.13
N ARG A 66 7.34 8.18 8.95
CA ARG A 66 7.37 8.04 10.42
C ARG A 66 5.99 7.66 10.95
N ASN A 67 4.94 8.38 10.55
CA ASN A 67 3.56 8.10 10.98
C ASN A 67 3.14 6.68 10.60
N LYS A 68 3.40 6.26 9.35
CA LYS A 68 3.12 4.90 8.89
C LYS A 68 3.81 3.84 9.75
N ARG A 69 5.09 4.03 10.06
CA ARG A 69 5.84 3.11 10.93
C ARG A 69 5.33 3.10 12.37
N GLU A 70 4.90 4.24 12.90
CA GLU A 70 4.36 4.35 14.25
C GLU A 70 3.01 3.62 14.36
N THR A 71 2.16 3.80 13.36
CA THR A 71 0.92 3.05 13.18
C THR A 71 1.20 1.53 13.11
N ASP A 72 2.15 1.10 12.29
CA ASP A 72 2.51 -0.32 12.14
C ASP A 72 3.00 -0.94 13.46
N LEU A 73 3.83 -0.23 14.23
CA LEU A 73 4.28 -0.68 15.55
C LEU A 73 3.17 -0.72 16.59
N ASN A 74 2.23 0.24 16.55
CA ASN A 74 1.12 0.28 17.49
C ASN A 74 0.13 -0.85 17.22
N PHE A 75 -0.19 -1.11 15.94
CA PHE A 75 -0.98 -2.27 15.54
C PHE A 75 -0.35 -3.57 16.09
N ALA A 76 0.93 -3.81 15.79
CA ALA A 76 1.65 -4.99 16.27
C ALA A 76 1.67 -5.14 17.81
N LYS A 77 1.74 -4.04 18.56
CA LYS A 77 1.73 -4.06 20.04
C LYS A 77 0.37 -4.41 20.65
N HIS A 78 -0.70 -4.00 19.98
CA HIS A 78 -2.07 -4.19 20.49
C HIS A 78 -2.71 -5.48 19.99
N GLY A 79 -1.93 -6.38 19.35
CA GLY A 79 -2.45 -7.64 18.79
C GLY A 79 -3.36 -7.43 17.58
N TYR A 80 -3.48 -6.20 17.10
CA TYR A 80 -4.07 -5.93 15.80
C TYR A 80 -2.97 -6.21 14.78
N GLU A 81 -3.01 -7.38 14.19
CA GLU A 81 -2.43 -7.51 12.86
C GLU A 81 -3.09 -6.40 12.03
N LYS A 82 -2.33 -5.70 11.16
CA LYS A 82 -2.99 -5.07 10.01
C LYS A 82 -3.98 -6.13 9.50
N PRO A 83 -5.16 -5.77 8.98
CA PRO A 83 -5.78 -6.68 8.05
C PRO A 83 -4.70 -6.91 6.99
N ASN A 84 -3.97 -8.00 7.14
CA ASN A 84 -3.32 -8.73 6.10
C ASN A 84 -4.56 -9.13 5.33
N ARG A 85 -5.09 -8.18 4.53
CA ARG A 85 -6.02 -8.55 3.49
C ARG A 85 -5.15 -9.56 2.76
N PRO A 86 -5.47 -10.87 2.86
CA PRO A 86 -4.70 -11.83 2.09
C PRO A 86 -4.66 -11.26 0.68
N SER A 87 -3.54 -11.43 0.01
CA SER A 87 -3.45 -11.21 -1.43
C SER A 87 -4.54 -12.08 -2.05
N LEU A 88 -5.75 -11.52 -2.10
CA LEU A 88 -6.95 -12.25 -2.43
C LEU A 88 -7.00 -12.23 -3.93
N GLU A 89 -7.03 -13.43 -4.50
CA GLU A 89 -7.17 -13.57 -5.93
C GLU A 89 -8.54 -13.00 -6.31
N LEU A 90 -8.56 -12.21 -7.38
CA LEU A 90 -9.77 -11.53 -7.83
C LEU A 90 -10.90 -12.52 -8.10
N LEU A 91 -10.58 -13.66 -8.71
CA LEU A 91 -11.55 -14.70 -9.03
C LEU A 91 -12.14 -15.34 -7.77
N ASP A 92 -11.29 -15.74 -6.81
CA ASP A 92 -11.74 -16.31 -5.54
C ASP A 92 -12.70 -15.37 -4.80
N TYR A 93 -12.40 -14.07 -4.79
CA TYR A 93 -13.28 -13.08 -4.18
C TYR A 93 -14.64 -12.99 -4.85
N LEU A 94 -14.68 -12.96 -6.19
CA LEU A 94 -15.92 -12.88 -6.94
C LEU A 94 -16.76 -14.16 -6.79
N GLU A 95 -16.12 -15.33 -6.75
CA GLU A 95 -16.78 -16.60 -6.47
C GLU A 95 -17.34 -16.65 -5.03
N GLU A 96 -16.61 -16.12 -4.05
CA GLU A 96 -17.12 -15.97 -2.67
C GLU A 96 -18.35 -15.02 -2.62
N CYS A 97 -18.34 -13.93 -3.40
CA CYS A 97 -19.50 -13.05 -3.52
C CYS A 97 -20.70 -13.77 -4.14
N LEU A 98 -20.47 -14.58 -5.18
CA LEU A 98 -21.53 -15.35 -5.86
C LEU A 98 -22.15 -16.40 -4.92
N THR A 99 -21.33 -17.09 -4.12
CA THR A 99 -21.83 -18.09 -3.15
C THR A 99 -22.63 -17.45 -2.02
N LYS A 100 -22.25 -16.25 -1.55
CA LYS A 100 -23.01 -15.51 -0.53
C LYS A 100 -24.35 -15.00 -1.03
N LYS A 101 -24.41 -14.52 -2.26
CA LYS A 101 -25.64 -14.02 -2.89
C LYS A 101 -25.58 -14.27 -4.38
N PHE A 102 -26.35 -15.26 -4.83
CA PHE A 102 -26.41 -15.59 -6.24
C PHE A 102 -26.85 -14.38 -7.07
N ASN A 103 -26.06 -14.10 -8.10
CA ASN A 103 -26.33 -13.08 -9.10
C ASN A 103 -25.85 -13.61 -10.45
N TYR A 104 -26.79 -13.91 -11.34
CA TYR A 104 -26.50 -14.44 -12.67
C TYR A 104 -25.52 -13.58 -13.47
N LYS A 105 -25.58 -12.24 -13.34
CA LYS A 105 -24.65 -11.36 -14.04
C LYS A 105 -23.22 -11.53 -13.54
N LEU A 106 -23.06 -11.69 -12.22
CA LEU A 106 -21.76 -11.93 -11.59
C LEU A 106 -21.21 -13.29 -12.01
N GLU A 107 -22.04 -14.32 -12.09
CA GLU A 107 -21.64 -15.64 -12.61
C GLU A 107 -21.12 -15.55 -14.05
N CYS A 108 -21.85 -14.88 -14.94
CA CYS A 108 -21.37 -14.69 -16.31
C CYS A 108 -20.07 -13.87 -16.38
N LEU A 109 -19.97 -12.81 -15.58
CA LEU A 109 -18.75 -12.00 -15.48
C LEU A 109 -17.55 -12.87 -15.08
N ILE A 110 -17.69 -13.71 -14.06
CA ILE A 110 -16.66 -14.64 -13.58
C ILE A 110 -16.24 -15.60 -14.71
N ILE A 111 -17.19 -16.16 -15.46
CA ILE A 111 -16.90 -17.03 -16.61
C ILE A 111 -16.07 -16.31 -17.67
N HIS A 112 -16.42 -15.07 -18.01
CA HIS A 112 -15.67 -14.28 -18.98
C HIS A 112 -14.29 -13.88 -18.46
N LEU A 113 -14.18 -13.58 -17.17
CA LEU A 113 -12.93 -13.24 -16.51
C LEU A 113 -11.97 -14.44 -16.48
N HIS A 114 -12.46 -15.64 -16.13
CA HIS A 114 -11.69 -16.89 -16.24
C HIS A 114 -11.15 -17.10 -17.66
N LYS A 115 -11.97 -16.90 -18.69
CA LYS A 115 -11.54 -17.01 -20.10
C LYS A 115 -10.47 -15.99 -20.48
N TYR A 116 -10.62 -14.74 -20.03
CA TYR A 116 -9.68 -13.67 -20.32
C TYR A 116 -8.32 -13.88 -19.63
N LEU A 117 -8.35 -14.31 -18.36
CA LEU A 117 -7.14 -14.55 -17.56
C LEU A 117 -6.43 -15.85 -17.96
N GLY A 118 -7.18 -16.87 -18.40
CA GLY A 118 -6.66 -18.17 -18.77
C GLY A 118 -6.02 -18.87 -17.56
N LYS A 119 -4.70 -19.08 -17.60
CA LYS A 119 -3.93 -19.67 -16.49
C LYS A 119 -3.35 -18.64 -15.53
N LYS A 120 -3.51 -17.34 -15.81
CA LYS A 120 -2.97 -16.27 -14.99
C LYS A 120 -3.91 -16.02 -13.81
N SER A 121 -3.35 -15.83 -12.63
CA SER A 121 -4.08 -15.27 -11.50
C SER A 121 -3.74 -13.79 -11.34
N PHE A 122 -4.68 -13.02 -10.80
CA PHE A 122 -4.55 -11.60 -10.51
C PHE A 122 -5.03 -11.34 -9.10
N LEU A 123 -4.24 -10.57 -8.35
CA LEU A 123 -4.66 -10.08 -7.05
C LEU A 123 -5.59 -8.89 -7.22
N ILE A 124 -6.52 -8.69 -6.28
CA ILE A 124 -7.38 -7.50 -6.25
C ILE A 124 -6.54 -6.21 -6.28
N SER A 125 -5.37 -6.20 -5.62
CA SER A 125 -4.46 -5.06 -5.61
C SER A 125 -3.81 -4.72 -6.95
N GLU A 126 -3.81 -5.66 -7.90
CA GLU A 126 -3.22 -5.49 -9.23
C GLU A 126 -4.23 -5.00 -10.27
N VAL A 127 -5.53 -4.98 -9.92
CA VAL A 127 -6.60 -4.45 -10.77
C VAL A 127 -6.45 -2.94 -10.86
N LYS A 128 -5.97 -2.47 -12.01
CA LYS A 128 -5.81 -1.05 -12.36
C LYS A 128 -6.70 -0.68 -13.54
N GLU A 129 -6.78 0.62 -13.82
CA GLU A 129 -7.55 1.16 -14.94
C GLU A 129 -7.20 0.46 -16.28
N ASP A 130 -5.91 0.27 -16.58
CA ASP A 130 -5.47 -0.42 -17.80
C ASP A 130 -6.02 -1.84 -17.92
N PHE A 131 -6.07 -2.56 -16.79
CA PHE A 131 -6.63 -3.92 -16.75
C PHE A 131 -8.14 -3.88 -17.04
N LEU A 132 -8.87 -2.96 -16.40
CA LEU A 132 -10.32 -2.81 -16.57
C LEU A 132 -10.66 -2.42 -18.01
N ASN A 133 -9.90 -1.49 -18.61
CA ASN A 133 -10.08 -1.08 -20.00
C ASN A 133 -9.81 -2.23 -20.96
N ALA A 134 -8.72 -2.98 -20.76
CA ALA A 134 -8.40 -4.14 -21.60
C ALA A 134 -9.47 -5.25 -21.48
N PHE A 135 -9.96 -5.51 -20.27
CA PHE A 135 -11.02 -6.49 -20.05
C PHE A 135 -12.36 -6.03 -20.63
N GLN A 136 -12.72 -4.75 -20.52
CA GLN A 136 -13.91 -4.18 -21.14
C GLN A 136 -13.85 -4.31 -22.67
N ASN A 137 -12.69 -4.01 -23.28
CA ASN A 137 -12.48 -4.19 -24.72
C ASN A 137 -12.66 -5.66 -25.12
N TYR A 138 -12.16 -6.60 -24.32
CA TYR A 138 -12.43 -8.02 -24.54
C TYR A 138 -13.93 -8.33 -24.46
N LEU A 139 -14.65 -7.85 -23.44
CA LEU A 139 -16.10 -8.07 -23.30
C LEU A 139 -16.88 -7.55 -24.52
N MET A 140 -16.54 -6.35 -25.01
CA MET A 140 -17.17 -5.76 -26.20
C MET A 140 -17.00 -6.62 -27.47
N LEU A 141 -16.00 -7.50 -27.52
CA LEU A 141 -15.78 -8.43 -28.64
C LEU A 141 -16.55 -9.74 -28.50
N VAL A 142 -16.87 -10.17 -27.26
CA VAL A 142 -17.44 -11.49 -26.98
C VAL A 142 -18.91 -11.47 -26.53
N VAL A 143 -19.42 -10.31 -26.11
CA VAL A 143 -20.82 -10.10 -25.74
C VAL A 143 -21.35 -8.78 -26.31
N SER A 144 -22.68 -8.59 -26.27
CA SER A 144 -23.29 -7.35 -26.73
C SER A 144 -22.84 -6.14 -25.91
N GLN A 145 -22.91 -4.94 -26.48
CA GLN A 145 -22.59 -3.70 -25.78
C GLN A 145 -23.44 -3.50 -24.51
N ASN A 146 -24.75 -3.80 -24.60
CA ASN A 146 -25.65 -3.72 -23.45
C ASN A 146 -25.24 -4.69 -22.33
N THR A 147 -24.80 -5.89 -22.70
CA THR A 147 -24.30 -6.89 -21.76
C THR A 147 -22.99 -6.44 -21.10
N THR A 148 -22.06 -5.89 -21.89
CA THR A 148 -20.79 -5.33 -21.37
C THR A 148 -21.07 -4.23 -20.35
N HIS A 149 -21.98 -3.31 -20.66
CA HIS A 149 -22.38 -2.25 -19.73
C HIS A 149 -23.01 -2.84 -18.47
N ALA A 150 -23.90 -3.85 -18.60
CA ALA A 150 -24.53 -4.50 -17.46
C ALA A 150 -23.57 -5.27 -16.55
N TYR A 151 -22.36 -5.59 -17.01
CA TYR A 151 -21.31 -6.27 -16.27
C TYR A 151 -20.34 -5.29 -15.58
N MET A 152 -20.14 -4.10 -16.14
CA MET A 152 -19.14 -3.13 -15.67
C MET A 152 -19.73 -1.92 -14.92
N LEU A 153 -21.07 -1.80 -14.85
CA LEU A 153 -21.82 -0.79 -14.07
C LEU A 153 -22.24 -1.33 -12.70
#